data_AF-A0A8H4AQ48-F1
#
_entry.id   AF-A0A8H4AQ48-F1
#
_cell.length_a   1.000
_cell.length_b   1.000
_cell.length_c   1.000
_cell.angle_alpha   90.00
_cell.angle_beta   90.00
_cell.angle_gamma   90.00
#
_symmetry.space_group_name_H-M   'P 1'
#
loop_
_entity.id
_entity.type
_entity.pdbx_description
1 polymer ?
#
loop_
_entity_poly.entity_id
_entity_poly.type
_entity_poly.pdbx_seq_one_letter_code
_entity_poly.pdbx_strand_id
1 'polypeptide(L)'
;MDDLLKEYSQGSEVYQQKITKLAEKHHTIRRCRGDGSCFYRAFGFAWFERLLNSKDPTIHQNALETLTYTKNQLLPHWYEGLVYEDMYEEVEGHLKAIVEGKYDSDKLLSIFQDESISNQIVMYLRFVTTAYLKEHFNDYKPFLDCDMEMDEYCSKYVEGMDKEADHIHVLVLTRALKVPVEIAYMSGSNALDQVNFHEFYPEDEASEGVLPLKPLVLLYRPGHYDILYRNE
;
A
#
# COMPACT_ATOMS: atom_id res chain seq x y z
N MET A 1 20.27 4.06 0.89
CA MET A 1 20.04 5.12 -0.12
C MET A 1 21.08 5.15 -1.24
N ASP A 2 22.34 4.81 -0.96
CA ASP A 2 23.44 4.88 -1.96
C ASP A 2 23.18 4.12 -3.25
N ASP A 3 22.56 2.93 -3.17
CA ASP A 3 22.26 2.16 -4.38
C ASP A 3 21.21 2.83 -5.26
N LEU A 4 20.23 3.53 -4.67
CA LEU A 4 19.31 4.36 -5.43
C LEU A 4 20.04 5.54 -6.07
N LEU A 5 20.97 6.19 -5.36
CA LEU A 5 21.77 7.28 -5.93
C LEU A 5 22.63 6.79 -7.11
N LYS A 6 23.21 5.58 -7.01
CA LYS A 6 23.99 4.96 -8.10
C LYS A 6 23.14 4.75 -9.36
N GLU A 7 21.88 4.34 -9.23
CA GLU A 7 20.96 4.19 -10.39
C GLU A 7 20.81 5.49 -11.19
N TYR A 8 20.92 6.65 -10.54
CA TYR A 8 20.76 7.97 -11.17
C TYR A 8 22.08 8.70 -11.40
N SER A 9 23.23 8.06 -11.13
CA SER A 9 24.56 8.69 -11.22
C SER A 9 24.92 9.22 -12.62
N GLN A 10 24.40 8.57 -13.67
CA GLN A 10 24.54 9.01 -15.07
C GLN A 10 23.28 9.72 -15.60
N GLY A 11 22.27 9.90 -14.76
CA GLY A 11 20.98 10.49 -15.08
C GLY A 11 20.90 11.98 -14.74
N SER A 12 19.66 12.49 -14.62
CA SER A 12 19.41 13.90 -14.34
C SER A 12 19.89 14.30 -12.92
N GLU A 13 20.66 15.39 -12.85
CA GLU A 13 21.17 15.96 -11.60
C GLU A 13 20.05 16.30 -10.60
N VAL A 14 18.86 16.65 -11.11
CA VAL A 14 17.67 16.93 -10.27
C VAL A 14 17.28 15.71 -9.44
N TYR A 15 17.32 14.51 -10.03
CA TYR A 15 17.04 13.27 -9.31
C TYR A 15 18.11 12.97 -8.27
N GLN A 16 19.39 13.17 -8.61
CA GLN A 16 20.49 12.98 -7.66
C GLN A 16 20.33 13.88 -6.43
N GLN A 17 20.06 15.18 -6.64
CA GLN A 17 19.82 16.13 -5.55
C GLN A 17 18.61 15.74 -4.70
N LYS A 18 17.50 15.33 -5.33
CA LYS A 18 16.31 14.83 -4.62
C LYS A 18 16.63 13.61 -3.77
N ILE A 19 17.39 12.64 -4.30
CA ILE A 19 17.80 11.44 -3.55
C ILE A 19 18.73 11.80 -2.39
N THR A 20 19.69 12.71 -2.59
CA THR A 20 20.57 13.19 -1.52
C THR A 20 19.77 13.81 -0.38
N LYS A 21 18.80 14.69 -0.67
CA LYS A 21 17.94 15.25 0.38
C LYS A 21 17.02 14.22 1.00
N LEU A 22 16.50 13.27 0.21
CA LEU A 22 15.69 12.18 0.75
C LEU A 22 16.47 11.36 1.77
N ALA A 23 17.77 11.17 1.53
CA ALA A 23 18.68 10.42 2.40
C ALA A 23 18.94 11.10 3.76
N GLU A 24 18.70 12.42 3.90
CA GLU A 24 18.81 13.12 5.19
C GLU A 24 17.78 12.60 6.21
N LYS A 25 16.62 12.13 5.74
CA LYS A 25 15.51 11.66 6.59
C LYS A 25 15.20 10.17 6.43
N HIS A 26 15.78 9.49 5.45
CA HIS A 26 15.51 8.08 5.15
C HIS A 26 16.81 7.32 4.86
N HIS A 27 16.99 6.16 5.49
CA HIS A 27 18.27 5.42 5.42
C HIS A 27 18.23 4.32 4.36
N THR A 28 17.07 3.68 4.19
CA THR A 28 16.93 2.46 3.40
C THR A 28 15.74 2.53 2.46
N ILE A 29 15.89 1.89 1.32
CA ILE A 29 14.82 1.56 0.38
C ILE A 29 14.75 0.04 0.27
N ARG A 30 13.54 -0.53 0.33
CA ARG A 30 13.31 -1.93 -0.03
C ARG A 30 12.59 -1.96 -1.37
N ARG A 31 13.27 -2.54 -2.36
CA ARG A 31 12.76 -2.60 -3.72
C ARG A 31 11.62 -3.59 -3.86
N CYS A 32 10.61 -3.24 -4.64
CA CYS A 32 9.56 -4.18 -5.04
C CYS A 32 9.77 -4.65 -6.49
N ARG A 33 9.10 -5.74 -6.87
CA ARG A 33 9.10 -6.22 -8.26
C ARG A 33 8.30 -5.23 -9.12
N GLY A 34 8.86 -4.81 -10.26
CA GLY A 34 8.20 -3.94 -11.23
C GLY A 34 7.29 -4.74 -12.18
N ASP A 35 6.17 -5.23 -11.67
CA ASP A 35 5.21 -6.07 -12.40
C ASP A 35 3.82 -5.42 -12.50
N GLY A 36 3.69 -4.12 -12.23
CA GLY A 36 2.38 -3.45 -12.16
C GLY A 36 1.61 -3.70 -10.86
N SER A 37 2.04 -4.64 -10.02
CA SER A 37 1.45 -4.90 -8.69
C SER A 37 2.27 -4.31 -7.53
N CYS A 38 3.31 -3.54 -7.86
CA CYS A 38 4.28 -2.99 -6.91
C CYS A 38 3.65 -2.19 -5.75
N PHE A 39 2.61 -1.38 -5.98
CA PHE A 39 1.92 -0.67 -4.90
C PHE A 39 1.34 -1.62 -3.86
N TYR A 40 0.50 -2.55 -4.30
CA TYR A 40 -0.16 -3.52 -3.42
C TYR A 40 0.86 -4.40 -2.68
N ARG A 41 1.94 -4.78 -3.37
CA ARG A 41 3.02 -5.58 -2.79
C ARG A 41 3.81 -4.78 -1.75
N ALA A 42 4.14 -3.53 -2.05
CA ALA A 42 4.82 -2.61 -1.13
C ALA A 42 3.97 -2.30 0.10
N PHE A 43 2.69 -1.96 -0.11
CA PHE A 43 1.72 -1.72 0.95
C PHE A 43 1.57 -2.95 1.85
N GLY A 44 1.31 -4.13 1.26
CA GLY A 44 1.10 -5.36 2.01
C GLY A 44 2.32 -5.71 2.87
N PHE A 45 3.53 -5.65 2.28
CA PHE A 45 4.75 -5.95 3.01
C PHE A 45 4.98 -4.94 4.14
N ALA A 46 4.87 -3.64 3.87
CA ALA A 46 5.10 -2.60 4.87
C ALA A 46 4.04 -2.63 5.99
N TRP A 47 2.79 -2.99 5.68
CA TRP A 47 1.74 -3.19 6.68
C TRP A 47 2.06 -4.40 7.59
N PHE A 48 2.44 -5.52 7.01
CA PHE A 48 2.79 -6.73 7.78
C PHE A 48 4.05 -6.51 8.62
N GLU A 49 5.06 -5.81 8.07
CA GLU A 49 6.29 -5.46 8.77
C GLU A 49 6.03 -4.49 9.93
N ARG A 50 5.08 -3.55 9.79
CA ARG A 50 4.63 -2.71 10.91
C ARG A 50 4.08 -3.55 12.04
N LEU A 51 3.24 -4.54 11.75
CA LEU A 51 2.66 -5.42 12.76
C LEU A 51 3.74 -6.27 13.44
N LEU A 52 4.69 -6.78 12.67
CA LEU A 52 5.84 -7.54 13.16
C LEU A 52 6.69 -6.72 14.15
N ASN A 53 6.92 -5.45 13.86
CA ASN A 53 7.77 -4.58 14.67
C ASN A 53 7.01 -3.89 15.82
N SER A 54 5.68 -3.87 15.78
CA SER A 54 4.86 -3.25 16.82
C SER A 54 4.76 -4.14 18.06
N LYS A 55 4.93 -3.51 19.23
CA LYS A 55 4.61 -4.13 20.54
C LYS A 55 3.25 -3.68 21.07
N ASP A 56 2.55 -2.83 20.32
CA ASP A 56 1.26 -2.29 20.71
C ASP A 56 0.14 -3.27 20.32
N PRO A 57 -0.52 -3.91 21.30
CA PRO A 57 -1.60 -4.87 21.02
C PRO A 57 -2.82 -4.20 20.38
N THR A 58 -3.02 -2.89 20.54
CA THR A 58 -4.11 -2.16 19.90
C THR A 58 -3.90 -2.08 18.39
N ILE A 59 -2.66 -1.90 17.92
CA ILE A 59 -2.35 -1.94 16.48
C ILE A 59 -2.65 -3.32 15.89
N HIS A 60 -2.30 -4.38 16.62
CA HIS A 60 -2.58 -5.76 16.21
C HIS A 60 -4.09 -6.06 16.16
N GLN A 61 -4.82 -5.67 17.20
CA GLN A 61 -6.26 -5.85 17.28
C GLN A 61 -6.96 -5.09 16.15
N ASN A 62 -6.65 -3.80 15.96
CA ASN A 62 -7.27 -2.99 14.91
C ASN A 62 -7.03 -3.56 13.51
N ALA A 63 -5.84 -4.10 13.24
CA ALA A 63 -5.55 -4.72 11.94
C ALA A 63 -6.40 -5.98 11.70
N LEU A 64 -6.53 -6.85 12.70
CA LEU A 64 -7.35 -8.07 12.60
C LEU A 64 -8.84 -7.77 12.50
N GLU A 65 -9.33 -6.79 13.27
CA GLU A 65 -10.73 -6.33 13.22
C GLU A 65 -11.06 -5.71 11.86
N THR A 66 -10.15 -4.90 11.31
CA THR A 66 -10.36 -4.29 9.99
C THR A 66 -10.34 -5.33 8.89
N LEU A 67 -9.43 -6.31 8.93
CA LEU A 67 -9.44 -7.43 8.00
C LEU A 67 -10.73 -8.27 8.11
N THR A 68 -11.20 -8.51 9.33
CA THR A 68 -12.45 -9.25 9.56
C THR A 68 -13.65 -8.48 8.97
N TYR A 69 -13.65 -7.15 9.12
CA TYR A 69 -14.65 -6.27 8.52
C TYR A 69 -14.63 -6.38 6.99
N THR A 70 -13.46 -6.40 6.34
CA THR A 70 -13.40 -6.51 4.88
C THR A 70 -14.03 -7.81 4.37
N LYS A 71 -13.83 -8.93 5.07
CA LYS A 71 -14.47 -10.23 4.73
C LYS A 71 -15.98 -10.26 4.96
N ASN A 72 -16.42 -9.75 6.11
CA ASN A 72 -17.79 -9.99 6.59
C ASN A 72 -18.77 -8.90 6.18
N GLN A 73 -18.28 -7.69 5.89
CA GLN A 73 -19.12 -6.53 5.63
C GLN A 73 -18.82 -5.95 4.25
N LEU A 74 -17.55 -5.75 3.88
CA LEU A 74 -17.24 -5.06 2.63
C LEU A 74 -17.43 -5.96 1.39
N LEU A 75 -16.69 -7.08 1.31
CA LEU A 75 -16.65 -7.95 0.14
C LEU A 75 -17.98 -8.65 -0.22
N PRO A 76 -18.83 -9.10 0.72
CA PRO A 76 -20.07 -9.82 0.40
C PRO A 76 -21.10 -9.02 -0.42
N HIS A 77 -21.00 -7.69 -0.45
CA HIS A 77 -21.87 -6.86 -1.28
C HIS A 77 -21.56 -6.99 -2.79
N TRP A 78 -20.34 -7.42 -3.13
CA TRP A 78 -19.80 -7.31 -4.49
C TRP A 78 -19.33 -8.66 -5.05
N TYR A 79 -19.03 -9.63 -4.18
CA TYR A 79 -18.49 -10.92 -4.57
C TYR A 79 -19.16 -12.06 -3.79
N GLU A 80 -19.24 -13.22 -4.44
CA GLU A 80 -19.56 -14.48 -3.75
C GLU A 80 -18.37 -14.93 -2.91
N GLY A 81 -18.62 -15.55 -1.74
CA GLY A 81 -17.56 -15.98 -0.80
C GLY A 81 -16.44 -16.80 -1.46
N LEU A 82 -16.82 -17.75 -2.33
CA LEU A 82 -15.91 -18.62 -3.07
C LEU A 82 -14.86 -17.87 -3.92
N VAL A 83 -15.08 -16.59 -4.24
CA VAL A 83 -14.15 -15.78 -5.02
C VAL A 83 -12.99 -15.26 -4.18
N TYR A 84 -13.19 -15.00 -2.88
CA TYR A 84 -12.22 -14.30 -2.03
C TYR A 84 -11.88 -14.98 -0.72
N GLU A 85 -12.62 -16.03 -0.31
CA GLU A 85 -12.44 -16.69 0.98
C GLU A 85 -11.04 -17.30 1.14
N ASP A 86 -10.53 -18.04 0.16
CA ASP A 86 -9.19 -18.63 0.23
C ASP A 86 -8.09 -17.56 0.40
N MET A 87 -8.22 -16.45 -0.33
CA MET A 87 -7.29 -15.32 -0.24
C MET A 87 -7.39 -14.59 1.10
N TYR A 88 -8.60 -14.44 1.64
CA TYR A 88 -8.80 -13.91 2.99
C TYR A 88 -8.10 -14.81 4.02
N GLU A 89 -8.30 -16.12 3.94
CA GLU A 89 -7.74 -17.07 4.90
C GLU A 89 -6.21 -17.08 4.87
N GLU A 90 -5.60 -16.94 3.69
CA GLU A 90 -4.15 -16.77 3.54
C GLU A 90 -3.66 -15.49 4.24
N VAL A 91 -4.30 -14.33 3.95
CA VAL A 91 -3.93 -13.05 4.55
C VAL A 91 -4.13 -13.07 6.07
N GLU A 92 -5.27 -13.58 6.54
CA GLU A 92 -5.59 -13.69 7.97
C GLU A 92 -4.61 -14.61 8.69
N GLY A 93 -4.26 -15.75 8.08
CA GLY A 93 -3.31 -16.71 8.64
C GLY A 93 -1.93 -16.08 8.87
N HIS A 94 -1.42 -15.32 7.89
CA HIS A 94 -0.16 -14.60 8.03
C HIS A 94 -0.22 -13.50 9.09
N LEU A 95 -1.29 -12.70 9.12
CA LEU A 95 -1.45 -11.65 10.11
C LEU A 95 -1.52 -12.21 11.53
N LYS A 96 -2.30 -13.27 11.76
CA LYS A 96 -2.36 -13.95 13.06
C LYS A 96 -0.99 -14.49 13.47
N ALA A 97 -0.27 -15.13 12.56
CA ALA A 97 1.06 -15.66 12.85
C ALA A 97 2.08 -14.57 13.23
N ILE A 98 1.99 -13.39 12.61
CA ILE A 98 2.81 -12.23 12.97
C ILE A 98 2.44 -11.73 14.37
N VAL A 99 1.15 -11.51 14.65
CA VAL A 99 0.65 -11.01 15.94
C VAL A 99 0.99 -11.99 17.09
N GLU A 100 0.95 -13.29 16.83
CA GLU A 100 1.32 -14.34 17.79
C GLU A 100 2.84 -14.50 17.98
N GLY A 101 3.66 -13.70 17.29
CA GLY A 101 5.12 -13.74 17.39
C GLY A 101 5.76 -14.98 16.77
N LYS A 102 5.07 -15.65 15.83
CA LYS A 102 5.57 -16.84 15.12
C LYS A 102 6.46 -16.50 13.93
N TYR A 103 6.46 -15.23 13.51
CA TYR A 103 7.22 -14.75 12.35
C TYR A 103 8.39 -13.90 12.83
N ASP A 104 9.50 -14.00 12.11
CA ASP A 104 10.58 -13.03 12.11
C ASP A 104 10.64 -12.31 10.75
N SER A 105 11.60 -11.40 10.59
CA SER A 105 11.77 -10.62 9.36
C SER A 105 12.09 -11.50 8.14
N ASP A 106 12.83 -12.61 8.33
CA ASP A 106 13.19 -13.53 7.25
C ASP A 106 11.97 -14.34 6.79
N LYS A 107 11.14 -14.78 7.74
CA LYS A 107 9.89 -15.47 7.42
C LYS A 107 8.92 -14.53 6.69
N LEU A 108 8.77 -13.29 7.15
CA LEU A 108 7.96 -12.29 6.44
C LEU A 108 8.48 -12.06 5.01
N LEU A 109 9.79 -11.94 4.83
CA LEU A 109 10.38 -11.81 3.51
C LEU A 109 10.09 -13.03 2.63
N SER A 110 10.20 -14.23 3.17
CA SER A 110 9.97 -15.47 2.42
C SER A 110 8.55 -15.57 1.84
N ILE A 111 7.52 -15.14 2.59
CA ILE A 111 6.13 -15.21 2.12
C ILE A 111 5.85 -14.19 1.00
N PHE A 112 6.54 -13.05 0.99
CA PHE A 112 6.44 -12.06 -0.09
C PHE A 112 7.35 -12.37 -1.28
N GLN A 113 8.32 -13.29 -1.11
CA GLN A 113 9.13 -13.85 -2.19
C GLN A 113 8.52 -15.10 -2.83
N ASP A 114 7.61 -15.78 -2.12
CA ASP A 114 6.78 -16.82 -2.71
C ASP A 114 5.75 -16.20 -3.66
N GLU A 115 5.79 -16.60 -4.93
CA GLU A 115 4.95 -16.01 -5.98
C GLU A 115 3.46 -16.26 -5.72
N SER A 116 3.10 -17.46 -5.26
CA SER A 116 1.70 -17.83 -5.01
C SER A 116 1.14 -17.03 -3.85
N ILE A 117 1.83 -17.05 -2.70
CA ILE A 117 1.40 -16.35 -1.49
C ILE A 117 1.35 -14.84 -1.74
N SER A 118 2.41 -14.27 -2.30
CA SER A 118 2.47 -12.83 -2.53
C SER A 118 1.40 -12.37 -3.52
N ASN A 119 1.07 -13.16 -4.54
CA ASN A 119 -0.01 -12.83 -5.47
C ASN A 119 -1.41 -12.97 -4.83
N GLN A 120 -1.63 -13.94 -3.93
CA GLN A 120 -2.88 -14.04 -3.16
C GLN A 120 -3.08 -12.79 -2.27
N ILE A 121 -2.03 -12.33 -1.59
CA ILE A 121 -2.07 -11.09 -0.80
C ILE A 121 -2.41 -9.89 -1.70
N VAL A 122 -1.74 -9.74 -2.84
CA VAL A 122 -2.00 -8.65 -3.80
C VAL A 122 -3.45 -8.69 -4.30
N MET A 123 -3.95 -9.85 -4.71
CA MET A 123 -5.32 -10.01 -5.20
C MET A 123 -6.34 -9.66 -4.14
N TYR A 124 -6.13 -10.10 -2.89
CA TYR A 124 -7.01 -9.73 -1.78
C TYR A 124 -7.09 -8.21 -1.59
N LEU A 125 -5.94 -7.53 -1.59
CA LEU A 125 -5.89 -6.07 -1.47
C LEU A 125 -6.56 -5.36 -2.65
N ARG A 126 -6.48 -5.92 -3.87
CA ARG A 126 -7.21 -5.41 -5.05
C ARG A 126 -8.72 -5.57 -4.91
N PHE A 127 -9.20 -6.68 -4.37
CA PHE A 127 -10.63 -6.87 -4.09
C PHE A 127 -11.14 -5.93 -3.00
N VAL A 128 -10.38 -5.74 -1.92
CA VAL A 128 -10.71 -4.74 -0.90
C VAL A 128 -10.78 -3.33 -1.51
N THR A 129 -9.80 -2.97 -2.35
CA THR A 129 -9.81 -1.67 -3.05
C THR A 129 -11.04 -1.53 -3.94
N THR A 130 -11.37 -2.58 -4.68
CA THR A 130 -12.50 -2.57 -5.61
C THR A 130 -13.83 -2.44 -4.88
N ALA A 131 -14.06 -3.27 -3.86
CA ALA A 131 -15.28 -3.24 -3.08
C ALA A 131 -15.51 -1.87 -2.42
N TYR A 132 -14.47 -1.29 -1.84
CA TYR A 132 -14.57 0.04 -1.22
C TYR A 132 -14.82 1.14 -2.27
N LEU A 133 -14.16 1.08 -3.42
CA LEU A 133 -14.38 2.03 -4.51
C LEU A 133 -15.82 1.96 -5.04
N LYS A 134 -16.38 0.75 -5.15
CA LYS A 134 -17.78 0.52 -5.57
C LYS A 134 -18.79 1.02 -4.54
N GLU A 135 -18.56 0.76 -3.25
CA GLU A 135 -19.44 1.20 -2.16
C GLU A 135 -19.54 2.73 -2.06
N HIS A 136 -18.44 3.41 -2.32
CA HIS A 136 -18.32 4.87 -2.24
C HIS A 136 -18.26 5.53 -3.62
N PHE A 137 -18.88 4.91 -4.64
CA PHE A 137 -18.72 5.34 -6.03
C PHE A 137 -19.03 6.83 -6.25
N ASN A 138 -20.12 7.32 -5.68
CA ASN A 138 -20.58 8.69 -5.90
C ASN A 138 -19.56 9.72 -5.41
N ASP A 139 -18.77 9.38 -4.39
CA ASP A 139 -17.73 10.25 -3.83
C ASP A 139 -16.50 10.31 -4.74
N TYR A 140 -16.21 9.22 -5.46
CA TYR A 140 -15.02 9.09 -6.29
C TYR A 140 -15.24 9.38 -7.77
N LYS A 141 -16.47 9.20 -8.28
CA LYS A 141 -16.82 9.42 -9.69
C LYS A 141 -16.30 10.76 -10.25
N PRO A 142 -16.40 11.90 -9.54
CA PRO A 142 -15.91 13.18 -10.06
C PRO A 142 -14.40 13.24 -10.33
N PHE A 143 -13.61 12.33 -9.73
CA PHE A 143 -12.15 12.28 -9.87
C PHE A 143 -11.67 11.23 -10.88
N LEU A 144 -12.56 10.31 -11.27
CA LEU A 144 -12.30 9.33 -12.31
C LEU A 144 -12.70 9.99 -13.63
N ASP A 145 -11.73 10.60 -14.31
CA ASP A 145 -11.91 11.22 -15.64
C ASP A 145 -12.19 10.14 -16.70
N CYS A 146 -13.32 9.43 -16.56
CA CYS A 146 -13.73 8.34 -17.41
C CYS A 146 -15.26 8.33 -17.59
N ASP A 147 -15.70 8.09 -18.82
CA ASP A 147 -17.11 7.87 -19.17
C ASP A 147 -17.57 6.42 -18.90
N MET A 148 -16.78 5.65 -18.14
CA MET A 148 -17.04 4.23 -17.87
C MET A 148 -17.94 4.07 -16.63
N GLU A 149 -18.76 3.01 -16.64
CA GLU A 149 -19.46 2.57 -15.45
C GLU A 149 -18.47 2.01 -14.42
N MET A 150 -18.82 2.06 -13.13
CA MET A 150 -17.88 1.72 -12.05
C MET A 150 -17.39 0.26 -12.12
N ASP A 151 -18.26 -0.68 -12.49
CA ASP A 151 -17.86 -2.08 -12.68
C ASP A 151 -16.84 -2.24 -13.81
N GLU A 152 -17.00 -1.50 -14.91
CA GLU A 152 -16.06 -1.51 -16.03
C GLU A 152 -14.72 -0.89 -15.62
N TYR A 153 -14.75 0.24 -14.90
CA TYR A 153 -13.54 0.88 -14.38
C TYR A 153 -12.77 -0.07 -13.46
N CYS A 154 -13.46 -0.68 -12.48
CA CYS A 154 -12.86 -1.60 -11.53
C CYS A 154 -12.23 -2.81 -12.21
N SER A 155 -12.97 -3.44 -13.12
CA SER A 155 -12.47 -4.61 -13.86
C SER A 155 -11.23 -4.27 -14.70
N LYS A 156 -11.22 -3.09 -15.32
CA LYS A 156 -10.15 -2.68 -16.24
C LYS A 156 -8.88 -2.19 -15.54
N TYR A 157 -9.01 -1.44 -14.44
CA TYR A 157 -7.92 -0.71 -13.82
C TYR A 157 -7.55 -1.19 -12.41
N VAL A 158 -8.43 -1.91 -11.70
CA VAL A 158 -8.23 -2.25 -10.28
C VAL A 158 -8.04 -3.75 -10.07
N GLU A 159 -9.00 -4.57 -10.48
CA GLU A 159 -9.05 -6.01 -10.15
C GLU A 159 -7.95 -6.82 -10.84
N GLY A 160 -7.58 -6.42 -12.06
CA GLY A 160 -6.58 -7.13 -12.85
C GLY A 160 -5.21 -7.15 -12.16
N MET A 161 -4.56 -8.31 -12.17
CA MET A 161 -3.13 -8.39 -11.88
C MET A 161 -2.35 -7.50 -12.84
N ASP A 162 -1.21 -7.03 -12.37
CA ASP A 162 -0.25 -6.24 -13.15
C ASP A 162 -0.79 -4.88 -13.64
N LYS A 163 -1.89 -4.41 -13.05
CA LYS A 163 -2.42 -3.05 -13.23
C LYS A 163 -1.82 -2.09 -12.22
N GLU A 164 -1.12 -1.08 -12.73
CA GLU A 164 -0.50 -0.04 -11.92
C GLU A 164 -1.53 0.71 -11.07
N ALA A 165 -1.17 0.98 -9.82
CA ALA A 165 -1.98 1.76 -8.90
C ALA A 165 -1.66 3.26 -9.02
N ASP A 166 -2.66 4.04 -9.36
CA ASP A 166 -2.67 5.50 -9.24
C ASP A 166 -3.22 5.99 -7.88
N HIS A 167 -3.20 7.31 -7.67
CA HIS A 167 -3.63 8.05 -6.49
C HIS A 167 -4.93 7.54 -5.85
N ILE A 168 -5.96 7.25 -6.66
CA ILE A 168 -7.26 6.79 -6.17
C ILE A 168 -7.17 5.44 -5.45
N HIS A 169 -6.34 4.52 -5.94
CA HIS A 169 -6.17 3.20 -5.34
C HIS A 169 -5.48 3.30 -3.98
N VAL A 170 -4.52 4.21 -3.86
CA VAL A 170 -3.82 4.51 -2.60
C VAL A 170 -4.81 5.04 -1.57
N LEU A 171 -5.58 6.06 -1.95
CA LEU A 171 -6.58 6.69 -1.09
C LEU A 171 -7.62 5.68 -0.59
N VAL A 172 -8.17 4.90 -1.52
CA VAL A 172 -9.21 3.93 -1.24
C VAL A 172 -8.70 2.81 -0.33
N LEU A 173 -7.55 2.22 -0.63
CA LEU A 173 -6.99 1.15 0.19
C LEU A 173 -6.62 1.65 1.60
N THR A 174 -6.07 2.87 1.69
CA THR A 174 -5.77 3.55 2.97
C THR A 174 -7.03 3.64 3.84
N ARG A 175 -8.16 4.06 3.25
CA ARG A 175 -9.44 4.21 3.96
C ARG A 175 -10.05 2.86 4.32
N ALA A 176 -10.07 1.92 3.37
CA ALA A 176 -10.64 0.60 3.56
C ALA A 176 -9.95 -0.20 4.68
N LEU A 177 -8.62 -0.11 4.76
CA LEU A 177 -7.82 -0.84 5.75
C LEU A 177 -7.47 0.00 6.98
N LYS A 178 -7.85 1.27 7.02
CA LYS A 178 -7.49 2.21 8.09
C LYS A 178 -5.98 2.25 8.36
N VAL A 179 -5.17 2.19 7.29
CA VAL A 179 -3.70 2.21 7.35
C VAL A 179 -3.20 3.47 6.65
N PRO A 180 -2.72 4.49 7.37
CA PRO A 180 -2.18 5.69 6.76
C PRO A 180 -0.97 5.39 5.87
N VAL A 181 -0.87 6.10 4.74
CA VAL A 181 0.21 5.98 3.75
C VAL A 181 0.75 7.36 3.42
N GLU A 182 2.06 7.47 3.24
CA GLU A 182 2.74 8.67 2.75
C GLU A 182 3.54 8.27 1.50
N ILE A 183 3.35 8.99 0.40
CA ILE A 183 4.07 8.74 -0.84
C ILE A 183 5.03 9.87 -1.12
N ALA A 184 6.31 9.52 -1.21
CA ALA A 184 7.40 10.35 -1.71
C ALA A 184 7.41 10.28 -3.25
N TYR A 185 6.97 11.33 -3.93
CA TYR A 185 6.93 11.41 -5.40
C TYR A 185 8.23 11.95 -5.97
N MET A 186 9.00 11.05 -6.59
CA MET A 186 10.24 11.38 -7.27
C MET A 186 9.97 11.70 -8.74
N SER A 187 9.58 12.95 -9.01
CA SER A 187 9.31 13.46 -10.37
C SER A 187 10.45 14.27 -10.95
N GLY A 188 10.52 14.37 -12.28
CA GLY A 188 11.51 15.17 -13.00
C GLY A 188 11.21 16.67 -13.05
N SER A 189 10.19 17.16 -12.33
CA SER A 189 9.86 18.58 -12.33
C SER A 189 10.97 19.40 -11.65
N ASN A 190 11.37 20.48 -12.33
CA ASN A 190 12.43 21.40 -11.90
C ASN A 190 12.02 22.31 -10.71
N ALA A 191 10.77 22.22 -10.24
CA ALA A 191 10.18 23.23 -9.37
C ALA A 191 10.54 23.06 -7.88
N LEU A 192 11.09 21.91 -7.48
CA LEU A 192 11.43 21.64 -6.08
C LEU A 192 12.72 20.82 -6.06
N ASP A 193 13.79 21.35 -5.46
CA ASP A 193 15.00 20.59 -5.13
C ASP A 193 14.72 19.55 -4.02
N GLN A 194 13.46 19.21 -3.74
CA GLN A 194 13.00 18.30 -2.69
C GLN A 194 11.98 17.33 -3.27
N VAL A 195 11.93 16.13 -2.70
CA VAL A 195 10.89 15.14 -3.01
C VAL A 195 9.57 15.63 -2.44
N ASN A 196 8.49 15.53 -3.22
CA ASN A 196 7.17 15.94 -2.76
C ASN A 196 6.51 14.77 -2.01
N PHE A 197 6.00 15.03 -0.81
CA PHE A 197 5.32 14.02 0.01
C PHE A 197 3.82 14.30 0.00
N HIS A 198 3.03 13.27 -0.29
CA HIS A 198 1.58 13.31 -0.13
C HIS A 198 1.15 12.27 0.89
N GLU A 199 0.38 12.70 1.88
CA GLU A 199 -0.14 11.85 2.93
C GLU A 199 -1.60 11.47 2.66
N PHE A 200 -1.93 10.24 2.98
CA PHE A 200 -3.25 9.62 2.86
C PHE A 200 -3.63 9.11 4.25
N TYR A 201 -4.75 9.59 4.75
CA TYR A 201 -5.29 9.20 6.06
C TYR A 201 -6.70 8.62 5.93
N PRO A 202 -7.09 7.72 6.83
CA PRO A 202 -8.49 7.32 7.01
C PRO A 202 -9.35 8.54 7.37
N GLU A 203 -10.63 8.54 6.97
CA GLU A 203 -11.53 9.69 7.19
C GLU A 203 -11.76 10.00 8.68
N ASP A 204 -11.73 8.97 9.54
CA ASP A 204 -12.03 9.07 10.97
C ASP A 204 -10.89 9.70 11.81
N GLU A 205 -9.65 9.74 11.31
CA GLU A 205 -8.49 10.16 12.12
C GLU A 205 -8.13 11.65 12.00
N ALA A 206 -8.66 12.36 11.00
CA ALA A 206 -8.40 13.79 10.82
C ALA A 206 -9.21 14.69 11.77
N SER A 207 -10.28 14.15 12.39
CA SER A 207 -11.30 14.92 13.13
C SER A 207 -11.32 14.67 14.64
N GLU A 208 -10.74 13.60 15.16
CA GLU A 208 -10.98 13.17 16.57
C GLU A 208 -9.78 13.26 17.54
N GLY A 209 -8.71 13.99 17.23
CA GLY A 209 -7.64 14.27 18.21
C GLY A 209 -6.85 13.04 18.72
N VAL A 210 -7.10 11.86 18.14
CA VAL A 210 -6.24 10.68 18.24
C VAL A 210 -5.01 10.94 17.39
N LEU A 211 -3.82 10.71 17.93
CA LEU A 211 -2.60 10.79 17.11
C LEU A 211 -2.67 9.68 16.05
N PRO A 212 -2.74 10.03 14.75
CA PRO A 212 -2.92 9.04 13.72
C PRO A 212 -1.73 8.10 13.67
N LEU A 213 -1.97 6.85 13.26
CA LEU A 213 -0.87 5.89 13.06
C LEU A 213 0.18 6.50 12.13
N LYS A 214 1.45 6.35 12.48
CA LYS A 214 2.55 6.82 11.62
C LYS A 214 2.42 6.16 10.23
N PRO A 215 2.38 6.93 9.14
CA PRO A 215 2.07 6.37 7.82
C PRO A 215 3.14 5.41 7.32
N LEU A 216 2.73 4.44 6.49
CA LEU A 216 3.64 3.63 5.69
C LEU A 216 4.26 4.56 4.65
N VAL A 217 5.60 4.60 4.55
CA VAL A 217 6.26 5.51 3.61
C VAL A 217 6.66 4.72 2.38
N LEU A 218 6.10 5.11 1.24
CA LEU A 218 6.41 4.53 -0.06
C LEU A 218 7.13 5.57 -0.94
N LEU A 219 8.01 5.11 -1.81
CA LEU A 219 8.64 5.92 -2.84
C LEU A 219 7.96 5.63 -4.17
N TYR A 220 7.35 6.65 -4.77
CA TYR A 220 6.85 6.57 -6.13
C TYR A 220 7.88 7.12 -7.11
N ARG A 221 8.20 6.29 -8.11
CA ARG A 221 8.93 6.61 -9.32
C ARG A 221 7.98 6.32 -10.49
N PRO A 222 8.11 6.95 -11.68
CA PRO A 222 7.16 6.71 -12.77
C PRO A 222 6.92 5.21 -13.02
N GLY A 223 5.69 4.75 -12.76
CA GLY A 223 5.26 3.34 -12.88
C GLY A 223 5.72 2.37 -11.78
N HIS A 224 6.29 2.84 -10.68
CA HIS A 224 6.89 1.97 -9.68
C HIS A 224 6.82 2.47 -8.23
N TYR A 225 6.51 1.57 -7.31
CA TYR A 225 6.52 1.80 -5.87
C TYR A 225 7.56 0.93 -5.18
N ASP A 226 8.32 1.54 -4.28
CA ASP A 226 9.21 0.89 -3.33
C ASP A 226 8.85 1.30 -1.90
N ILE A 227 9.38 0.60 -0.89
CA ILE A 227 9.21 0.97 0.51
C ILE A 227 10.38 1.83 0.96
N LEU A 228 10.10 2.93 1.66
CA LEU A 228 11.08 3.87 2.17
C LEU A 228 11.12 3.85 3.70
N TYR A 229 12.31 3.73 4.29
CA TYR A 229 12.48 3.66 5.75
C TYR A 229 13.04 4.96 6.30
N ARG A 230 12.31 5.58 7.25
CA ARG A 230 12.74 6.80 7.95
C ARG A 230 13.95 6.51 8.85
N ASN A 231 14.81 7.50 9.02
CA ASN A 231 15.84 7.49 10.08
C ASN A 231 15.09 7.54 11.42
N GLU A 232 15.22 6.50 12.24
CA GLU A 232 14.67 6.49 13.60
C GLU A 232 15.52 7.32 14.56
#